data_AF-A0A2N2NW90-F1
#
_entry.id   AF-A0A2N2NW90-F1
#
_cell.length_a   1.000
_cell.length_b   1.000
_cell.length_c   1.000
_cell.angle_alpha   90.00
_cell.angle_beta   90.00
_cell.angle_gamma   90.00
#
_symmetry.space_group_name_H-M   'P 1'
#
loop_
_entity.id
_entity.type
_entity.pdbx_description
1 polymer ?
#
loop_
_entity_poly.entity_id
_entity_poly.type
_entity_poly.pdbx_seq_one_letter_code
_entity_poly.pdbx_strand_id
1 'polypeptide(L)'
;MWTIILCTELRTNNSVKNCKEDDSDWLDVQITEAGDYIIQASSINGGAAVKIMLFEEDGETLIANGESQGIGQHASVLLHVDNVGNYKIKIEPLVENLMGSEALYQIMVDDVTFTFLPLVER
;
A
#
# COMPACT_ATOMS: atom_id res chain seq x y z
N MET A 1 -9.88 2.41 -7.89
CA MET A 1 -8.89 3.48 -7.71
C MET A 1 -9.20 4.20 -6.40
N TRP A 2 -8.42 3.95 -5.35
CA TRP A 2 -8.68 4.46 -3.99
C TRP A 2 -7.55 5.41 -3.56
N THR A 3 -7.81 6.72 -3.46
CA THR A 3 -6.84 7.67 -2.89
C THR A 3 -6.85 7.52 -1.36
N ILE A 4 -5.70 7.16 -0.77
CA ILE A 4 -5.56 6.97 0.68
C ILE A 4 -4.51 7.93 1.20
N ILE A 5 -4.91 8.79 2.10
CA ILE A 5 -4.15 9.93 2.57
C ILE A 5 -3.47 9.60 3.91
N LEU A 6 -2.16 9.90 4.07
CA LEU A 6 -1.40 9.58 5.31
C LEU A 6 -1.67 10.55 6.44
N CYS A 7 -2.24 11.71 6.14
CA CYS A 7 -2.88 12.55 7.12
C CYS A 7 -3.68 13.66 6.43
N THR A 8 -4.99 13.48 6.27
CA THR A 8 -6.07 14.45 5.99
C THR A 8 -7.34 13.66 5.63
N GLU A 9 -8.44 13.95 6.32
CA GLU A 9 -9.83 13.50 6.07
C GLU A 9 -10.03 12.42 4.99
N LEU A 10 -9.97 11.15 5.40
CA LEU A 10 -10.73 10.12 4.70
C LEU A 10 -12.22 10.43 4.89
N ARG A 11 -12.87 11.07 3.91
CA ARG A 11 -14.33 10.94 3.75
C ARG A 11 -14.63 9.57 3.14
N THR A 12 -14.34 8.52 3.89
CA THR A 12 -15.06 7.26 3.79
C THR A 12 -16.12 7.29 4.88
N ASN A 13 -17.38 7.44 4.48
CA ASN A 13 -18.58 7.31 5.32
C ASN A 13 -18.40 7.56 6.84
N ASN A 14 -18.24 8.83 7.22
CA ASN A 14 -18.47 9.33 8.59
C ASN A 14 -17.42 9.06 9.71
N SER A 15 -16.14 8.84 9.40
CA SER A 15 -15.09 8.68 10.45
C SER A 15 -13.95 9.69 10.32
N VAL A 16 -13.78 10.57 11.32
CA VAL A 16 -12.63 11.49 11.44
C VAL A 16 -11.46 10.74 12.08
N LYS A 17 -10.38 10.48 11.34
CA LYS A 17 -9.16 9.85 11.86
C LYS A 17 -8.18 10.91 12.38
N ASN A 18 -7.82 10.83 13.65
CA ASN A 18 -6.86 11.73 14.31
C ASN A 18 -5.45 11.15 14.16
N CYS A 19 -4.58 11.83 13.41
CA CYS A 19 -3.18 11.47 13.24
C CYS A 19 -2.42 11.66 14.57
N LYS A 20 -2.05 10.56 15.23
CA LYS A 20 -1.05 10.56 16.31
C LYS A 20 0.30 10.10 15.75
N GLU A 21 1.40 10.36 16.48
CA GLU A 21 2.63 9.58 16.31
C GLU A 21 2.24 8.09 16.27
N ASP A 22 2.68 7.38 15.23
CA ASP A 22 2.41 5.95 15.02
C ASP A 22 1.00 5.60 14.49
N ASP A 23 0.42 6.46 13.65
CA ASP A 23 -0.85 6.15 12.99
C ASP A 23 -0.65 5.19 11.81
N SER A 24 -0.69 3.88 12.10
CA SER A 24 -0.79 2.85 11.07
C SER A 24 -2.18 2.87 10.43
N ASP A 25 -2.23 2.94 9.10
CA ASP A 25 -3.47 2.78 8.34
C ASP A 25 -3.69 1.29 8.03
N TRP A 26 -4.84 0.76 8.42
CA TRP A 26 -5.25 -0.62 8.11
C TRP A 26 -6.37 -0.62 7.08
N LEU A 27 -6.23 -1.52 6.11
CA LEU A 27 -7.08 -1.64 4.93
C LEU A 27 -7.43 -3.10 4.68
N ASP A 28 -8.71 -3.42 4.68
CA ASP A 28 -9.17 -4.75 4.30
C ASP A 28 -9.31 -4.82 2.76
N VAL A 29 -8.72 -5.85 2.16
CA VAL A 29 -8.83 -6.12 0.72
C VAL A 29 -9.33 -7.54 0.52
N GLN A 30 -10.34 -7.67 -0.34
CA GLN A 30 -10.86 -8.97 -0.73
C GLN A 30 -10.26 -9.36 -2.08
N ILE A 31 -9.54 -10.48 -2.11
CA ILE A 31 -8.98 -11.06 -3.33
C ILE A 31 -9.87 -12.22 -3.76
N THR A 32 -10.54 -12.07 -4.89
CA THR A 32 -11.54 -13.03 -5.39
C THR A 32 -10.96 -14.05 -6.38
N GLU A 33 -9.75 -13.81 -6.89
CA GLU A 33 -9.08 -14.67 -7.87
C GLU A 33 -7.60 -14.86 -7.51
N ALA A 34 -7.10 -16.08 -7.62
CA ALA A 34 -5.68 -16.37 -7.42
C ALA A 34 -4.86 -15.82 -8.60
N GLY A 35 -3.66 -15.31 -8.32
CA GLY A 35 -2.82 -14.70 -9.34
C GLY A 35 -1.78 -13.74 -8.80
N ASP A 36 -1.12 -13.02 -9.70
CA ASP A 36 -0.14 -12.00 -9.36
C ASP A 36 -0.82 -10.65 -9.15
N TYR A 37 -0.47 -9.98 -8.06
CA TYR A 37 -1.00 -8.67 -7.69
C TYR A 37 0.14 -7.70 -7.39
N ILE A 38 -0.12 -6.43 -7.63
CA ILE A 38 0.74 -5.34 -7.20
C ILE A 38 -0.01 -4.41 -6.27
N ILE A 39 0.60 -4.14 -5.13
CA ILE A 39 0.17 -3.10 -4.19
C ILE A 39 1.14 -1.94 -4.35
N GLN A 40 0.64 -0.78 -4.72
CA GLN A 40 1.46 0.42 -4.92
C GLN A 40 0.97 1.54 -4.02
N ALA A 41 1.90 2.23 -3.37
CA ALA A 41 1.63 3.48 -2.67
C ALA A 41 2.42 4.61 -3.33
N SER A 42 1.71 5.53 -3.96
CA SER A 42 2.30 6.69 -4.63
C SER A 42 2.27 7.92 -3.71
N SER A 43 3.39 8.65 -3.64
CA SER A 43 3.44 9.95 -2.95
C SER A 43 2.71 11.00 -3.79
N ILE A 44 1.64 11.58 -3.24
CA ILE A 44 0.86 12.63 -3.91
C ILE A 44 1.36 14.00 -3.50
N ASN A 45 1.71 14.19 -2.22
CA ASN A 45 2.23 15.45 -1.71
C ASN A 45 3.03 15.26 -0.41
N GLY A 46 3.71 16.33 0.04
CA GLY A 46 4.35 16.41 1.35
C GLY A 46 5.51 15.44 1.55
N GLY A 47 6.06 14.90 0.45
CA GLY A 47 7.13 13.92 0.50
C GLY A 47 6.72 12.62 1.20
N ALA A 48 5.43 12.25 1.15
CA ALA A 48 4.93 11.02 1.78
C ALA A 48 5.78 9.82 1.34
N ALA A 49 6.30 9.07 2.31
CA ALA A 49 7.06 7.86 2.10
C ALA A 49 6.59 6.84 3.11
N VAL A 50 6.31 5.63 2.61
CA VAL A 50 5.52 4.64 3.33
C VAL A 50 6.13 3.26 3.24
N LYS A 51 5.79 2.42 4.21
CA LYS A 51 5.95 0.98 4.23
C LYS A 51 4.58 0.35 3.99
N ILE A 52 4.57 -0.65 3.13
CA ILE A 52 3.40 -1.46 2.79
C ILE A 52 3.67 -2.85 3.36
N MET A 53 2.72 -3.37 4.14
CA MET A 53 2.75 -4.74 4.63
C MET A 53 1.40 -5.38 4.35
N LEU A 54 1.41 -6.58 3.79
CA LEU A 54 0.23 -7.40 3.56
C LEU A 54 0.24 -8.56 4.56
N PHE A 55 -0.87 -8.72 5.25
CA PHE A 55 -1.13 -9.79 6.21
C PHE A 55 -2.29 -10.67 5.74
N GLU A 56 -2.35 -11.91 6.25
CA GLU A 56 -3.54 -12.76 6.16
C GLU A 56 -4.75 -12.12 6.87
N GLU A 57 -5.91 -12.76 6.79
CA GLU A 57 -7.15 -12.33 7.45
C GLU A 57 -6.98 -12.11 8.96
N ASP A 58 -6.06 -12.84 9.59
CA ASP A 58 -5.71 -12.70 11.01
C ASP A 58 -5.12 -11.33 11.37
N GLY A 59 -4.49 -10.63 10.41
CA GLY A 59 -3.78 -9.37 10.63
C GLY A 59 -2.43 -9.50 11.34
N GLU A 60 -1.92 -10.72 11.53
CA GLU A 60 -0.65 -11.01 12.21
C GLU A 60 0.34 -11.74 11.29
N THR A 61 -0.13 -12.61 10.41
CA THR A 61 0.72 -13.39 9.51
C THR A 61 1.14 -12.55 8.30
N LEU A 62 2.39 -12.10 8.29
CA LEU A 62 2.94 -11.30 7.20
C LEU A 62 3.16 -12.16 5.93
N ILE A 63 2.55 -11.74 4.83
CA ILE A 63 2.65 -12.39 3.52
C ILE A 63 3.71 -11.71 2.67
N ALA A 64 3.62 -10.38 2.57
CA ALA A 64 4.49 -9.59 1.71
C ALA A 64 4.70 -8.20 2.31
N ASN A 65 5.84 -7.59 2.01
CA ASN A 65 6.12 -6.22 2.42
C ASN A 65 6.99 -5.51 1.38
N GLY A 66 6.99 -4.20 1.44
CA GLY A 66 7.88 -3.34 0.67
C GLY A 66 7.76 -1.90 1.11
N GLU A 67 8.72 -1.09 0.73
CA GLU A 67 8.85 0.25 1.26
C GLU A 67 9.35 1.23 0.21
N SER A 68 9.10 2.51 0.47
CA SER A 68 9.62 3.59 -0.35
C SER A 68 11.14 3.65 -0.20
N GLN A 69 11.87 3.82 -1.30
CA GLN A 69 13.34 3.91 -1.26
C GLN A 69 13.85 5.24 -0.67
N GLY A 70 12.95 6.14 -0.29
CA GLY A 70 13.24 7.41 0.35
C GLY A 70 12.02 8.31 0.42
N ILE A 71 12.20 9.48 1.02
CA ILE A 71 11.16 10.50 1.18
C ILE A 71 10.63 10.94 -0.20
N GLY A 72 9.31 10.98 -0.34
CA GLY A 72 8.63 11.35 -1.59
C GLY A 72 8.69 10.32 -2.72
N GLN A 73 9.25 9.13 -2.47
CA GLN A 73 9.27 8.05 -3.44
C GLN A 73 8.04 7.14 -3.27
N HIS A 74 7.70 6.41 -4.33
CA HIS A 74 6.64 5.40 -4.28
C HIS A 74 7.16 4.13 -3.60
N ALA A 75 6.26 3.39 -2.97
CA ALA A 75 6.47 2.02 -2.53
C ALA A 75 5.66 1.08 -3.43
N SER A 76 6.18 -0.10 -3.71
CA SER A 76 5.45 -1.14 -4.42
C SER A 76 5.80 -2.52 -3.87
N VAL A 77 4.80 -3.38 -3.79
CA VAL A 77 4.92 -4.79 -3.42
C VAL A 77 4.28 -5.60 -4.52
N LEU A 78 5.07 -6.46 -5.15
CA LEU A 78 4.57 -7.47 -6.08
C LEU A 78 4.44 -8.79 -5.30
N LEU A 79 3.29 -9.44 -5.41
CA LEU A 79 3.06 -10.71 -4.74
C LEU A 79 2.27 -11.69 -5.61
N HIS A 80 2.45 -12.97 -5.33
CA HIS A 80 1.61 -14.04 -5.85
C HIS A 80 0.64 -14.49 -4.75
N VAL A 81 -0.65 -14.61 -5.09
CA VAL A 81 -1.70 -15.03 -4.17
C VAL A 81 -2.26 -16.36 -4.64
N ASP A 82 -1.98 -17.42 -3.89
CA ASP A 82 -2.47 -18.78 -4.19
C ASP A 82 -3.91 -19.02 -3.74
N ASN A 83 -4.31 -18.41 -2.61
CA ASN A 83 -5.61 -18.63 -1.99
C ASN A 83 -6.47 -17.38 -2.12
N VAL A 84 -7.72 -17.52 -2.55
CA VAL A 84 -8.68 -16.40 -2.54
C VAL A 84 -9.17 -16.18 -1.12
N GLY A 85 -9.36 -14.92 -0.73
CA GLY A 85 -9.71 -14.60 0.66
C GLY A 85 -9.64 -13.11 0.99
N ASN A 86 -9.86 -12.82 2.27
CA ASN A 86 -9.67 -11.49 2.83
C ASN A 86 -8.23 -11.34 3.31
N TYR A 87 -7.64 -10.20 3.02
CA TYR A 87 -6.30 -9.84 3.43
C TYR A 87 -6.30 -8.45 4.05
N LYS A 88 -5.28 -8.18 4.85
CA LYS A 88 -5.13 -6.89 5.52
C LYS A 88 -3.86 -6.20 5.06
N ILE A 89 -3.99 -4.98 4.57
CA ILE A 89 -2.86 -4.12 4.23
C ILE A 89 -2.66 -3.15 5.37
N LYS A 90 -1.45 -3.11 5.91
CA LYS A 90 -0.98 -2.11 6.85
C LYS A 90 -0.06 -1.15 6.13
N ILE A 91 -0.33 0.14 6.27
CA ILE A 91 0.52 1.23 5.78
C ILE A 91 1.08 1.99 6.98
N GLU A 92 2.39 2.17 6.96
CA GLU A 92 3.11 2.92 7.99
C GLU A 92 4.01 3.97 7.34
N PRO A 93 4.30 5.09 8.02
CA PRO A 93 5.33 6.01 7.56
C PRO A 93 6.71 5.35 7.53
N LEU A 94 7.52 5.67 6.52
CA LEU A 94 8.88 5.12 6.39
C LEU A 94 9.80 5.59 7.53
N VAL A 95 9.67 6.86 7.90
CA VAL A 95 10.53 7.53 8.89
C VAL A 95 9.66 7.92 10.08
N GLU A 96 10.09 7.51 11.27
CA GLU A 96 9.54 7.99 12.54
C GLU A 96 9.69 9.52 12.54
N ASN A 97 8.57 10.25 12.62
CA ASN A 97 8.47 11.71 12.46
C ASN A 97 8.38 12.26 11.03
N LEU A 98 8.08 11.44 10.01
CA LEU A 98 7.55 11.99 8.76
C LEU A 98 6.11 12.45 9.00
N MET A 99 5.98 13.68 9.51
CA MET A 99 4.72 14.26 9.95
C MET A 99 4.43 15.57 9.23
N GLY A 100 3.16 15.78 8.92
CA GLY A 100 2.66 16.96 8.22
C GLY A 100 1.33 16.65 7.56
N SER A 101 0.34 17.53 7.71
CA SER A 101 -0.99 17.38 7.09
C SER A 101 -0.96 17.41 5.56
N GLU A 102 0.20 17.63 4.97
CA GLU A 102 0.41 17.64 3.52
C GLU A 102 1.02 16.32 2.99
N ALA A 103 1.38 15.37 3.86
CA ALA A 103 1.88 14.06 3.44
C ALA A 103 0.71 13.19 2.94
N LEU A 104 0.41 13.33 1.66
CA LEU A 104 -0.66 12.61 0.98
C LEU A 104 -0.04 11.46 0.17
N TYR A 105 -0.65 10.28 0.23
CA TYR A 105 -0.33 9.17 -0.66
C TYR A 105 -1.58 8.71 -1.41
N GLN A 106 -1.43 7.68 -2.22
CA GLN A 106 -2.52 6.98 -2.86
C GLN A 106 -2.16 5.51 -2.92
N ILE A 107 -3.06 4.62 -2.49
CA ILE A 107 -2.85 3.18 -2.65
C ILE A 107 -3.57 2.67 -3.91
N MET A 108 -2.98 1.66 -4.51
CA MET A 108 -3.56 0.92 -5.61
C MET A 108 -3.28 -0.55 -5.38
N VAL A 109 -4.29 -1.38 -5.59
CA VAL A 109 -4.17 -2.84 -5.60
C VAL A 109 -4.77 -3.28 -6.92
N ASP A 110 -3.93 -3.80 -7.81
CA ASP A 110 -4.32 -4.26 -9.14
C ASP A 110 -3.71 -5.63 -9.42
N ASP A 111 -4.40 -6.41 -10.25
CA ASP A 111 -3.87 -7.65 -10.82
C ASP A 111 -2.80 -7.35 -11.88
N VAL A 112 -1.78 -8.21 -11.96
CA VAL A 112 -0.66 -8.05 -12.89
C VAL A 112 -0.62 -9.21 -13.86
N THR A 113 -0.52 -8.87 -15.14
CA THR A 113 -0.19 -9.83 -16.18
C THR A 113 1.25 -9.64 -16.63
N PHE A 114 2.11 -10.63 -16.40
CA PHE A 114 3.48 -10.62 -16.91
C PHE A 114 3.50 -10.89 -18.42
N THR A 115 4.01 -9.93 -19.19
CA THR A 115 4.27 -10.09 -20.62
C THR A 115 5.77 -10.20 -20.85
N PHE A 116 6.24 -11.36 -21.31
CA PHE A 116 7.65 -11.58 -21.64
C PHE A 116 7.90 -11.29 -23.12
N LEU A 117 8.69 -10.26 -23.39
CA LEU A 117 9.13 -9.95 -24.75
C LEU A 117 10.36 -10.80 -25.11
N PRO A 118 10.42 -11.39 -26.32
CA PRO A 118 11.60 -12.11 -26.76
C PRO A 118 12.77 -11.13 -26.94
N LEU A 119 13.91 -11.44 -26.33
CA LEU A 119 15.16 -10.73 -26.58
C LEU A 119 15.67 -11.09 -27.98
N VAL A 120 15.70 -10.13 -28.89
CA VAL A 120 16.34 -10.27 -30.20
C VAL A 120 17.71 -9.61 -30.12
N GLU A 121 18.75 -10.42 -29.92
CA GLU A 121 20.15 -9.99 -30.05
C GLU A 121 20.63 -10.26 -31.49
N ARG A 122 21.45 -9.37 -32.07
CA ARG A 122 21.95 -9.45 -33.44
C ARG A 122 23.44 -9.70 -33.48
#